data_AF-A0A0Q5E577-F1
#
_entry.id   AF-A0A0Q5E577-F1
#
_cell.length_a   1.000
_cell.length_b   1.000
_cell.length_c   1.000
_cell.angle_alpha   90.00
_cell.angle_beta   90.00
_cell.angle_gamma   90.00
#
_symmetry.space_group_name_H-M   'P 1'
#
loop_
_entity.id
_entity.type
_entity.pdbx_description
1 polymer ?
#
loop_
_entity_poly.entity_id
_entity_poly.type
_entity_poly.pdbx_seq_one_letter_code
_entity_poly.pdbx_strand_id
1 'polypeptide(L)'
;MRANTDRGSTPQERRASLRYLWEIAAGAIGFLVTFLFLPEIVRTEPGSAAGVVVALVPLVPVVWIAVALIRHVGRVDELQRGLLLLSLAIGFGAAMLISLVIVFLSTAAIVVDQPEWWVFIGGMAVWGVSIGVLSFRANR
;
A
#
# COMPACT_ATOMS: atom_id res chain seq x y z
N MET A 1 39.63 3.93 -24.65
CA MET A 1 38.73 4.08 -23.49
C MET A 1 37.32 3.69 -23.90
N ARG A 2 36.88 2.47 -23.59
CA ARG A 2 35.49 2.03 -23.84
C ARG A 2 34.72 2.19 -22.53
N ALA A 3 33.61 2.93 -22.59
CA ALA A 3 32.70 3.13 -21.47
C ALA A 3 32.14 1.77 -21.01
N ASN A 4 32.26 1.52 -19.72
CA ASN A 4 31.70 0.35 -19.06
C ASN A 4 30.17 0.50 -19.01
N THR A 5 29.45 -0.28 -19.83
CA THR A 5 27.98 -0.28 -19.92
C THR A 5 27.33 -1.35 -19.05
N ASP A 6 27.97 -1.78 -17.97
CA ASP A 6 27.33 -2.64 -16.97
C ASP A 6 26.65 -1.80 -15.89
N ARG A 7 25.52 -1.18 -16.23
CA ARG A 7 24.53 -0.71 -15.23
C ARG A 7 23.59 -1.86 -14.86
N GLY A 8 24.15 -3.01 -14.51
CA GLY A 8 23.41 -4.08 -13.86
C GLY A 8 23.22 -3.71 -12.38
N SER A 9 21.98 -3.77 -11.89
CA SER A 9 21.70 -3.57 -10.47
C SER A 9 22.65 -4.38 -9.60
N THR A 10 23.32 -3.72 -8.66
CA THR A 10 24.32 -4.40 -7.83
C THR A 10 23.64 -5.54 -7.05
N PRO A 11 24.33 -6.64 -6.72
CA PRO A 11 23.74 -7.73 -5.93
C PRO A 11 23.13 -7.26 -4.60
N GLN A 12 23.65 -6.15 -4.07
CA GLN A 12 23.16 -5.48 -2.86
C GLN A 12 21.81 -4.79 -3.08
N GLU A 13 21.61 -4.08 -4.20
CA GLU A 13 20.32 -3.48 -4.58
C GLU A 13 19.24 -4.54 -4.76
N ARG A 14 19.55 -5.65 -5.45
CA ARG A 14 18.58 -6.76 -5.64
C ARG A 14 18.14 -7.37 -4.32
N ARG A 15 19.07 -7.62 -3.40
CA ARG A 15 18.76 -8.14 -2.06
C ARG A 15 17.92 -7.15 -1.24
N ALA A 16 18.20 -5.85 -1.35
CA ALA A 16 17.42 -4.82 -0.66
C ALA A 16 15.97 -4.75 -1.19
N SER A 17 15.79 -4.85 -2.51
CA SER A 17 14.46 -4.88 -3.15
C SER A 17 13.67 -6.15 -2.82
N LEU A 18 14.32 -7.32 -2.82
CA LEU A 18 13.67 -8.58 -2.43
C LEU A 18 13.25 -8.58 -0.96
N ARG A 19 14.09 -8.04 -0.07
CA ARG A 19 13.74 -7.87 1.34
C ARG A 19 12.53 -6.95 1.51
N TYR A 20 12.49 -5.83 0.78
CA TYR A 20 11.34 -4.93 0.80
C TYR A 20 10.06 -5.63 0.34
N LEU A 21 10.09 -6.34 -0.79
CA LEU A 21 8.95 -7.11 -1.28
C LEU A 21 8.47 -8.16 -0.28
N TRP A 22 9.41 -8.84 0.39
CA TRP A 22 9.08 -9.80 1.42
C TRP A 22 8.48 -9.14 2.67
N GLU A 23 9.00 -7.99 3.11
CA GLU A 23 8.44 -7.22 4.23
C GLU A 23 7.00 -6.75 3.92
N ILE A 24 6.73 -6.33 2.68
CA ILE A 24 5.36 -6.01 2.24
C ILE A 24 4.48 -7.25 2.22
N ALA A 25 4.93 -8.34 1.60
CA ALA A 25 4.15 -9.56 1.47
C ALA A 25 3.81 -10.16 2.85
N ALA A 26 4.79 -10.23 3.75
CA ALA A 26 4.59 -10.70 5.12
C ALA A 26 3.61 -9.80 5.89
N GLY A 27 3.73 -8.47 5.75
CA GLY A 27 2.80 -7.52 6.35
C GLY A 27 1.38 -7.66 5.79
N ALA A 28 1.23 -7.84 4.48
CA ALA A 28 -0.07 -7.99 3.82
C ALA A 28 -0.74 -9.31 4.24
N ILE A 29 0.02 -10.40 4.30
CA ILE A 29 -0.47 -11.69 4.82
C ILE A 29 -0.85 -11.55 6.30
N GLY A 30 -0.03 -10.89 7.12
CA GLY A 30 -0.33 -10.63 8.52
C GLY A 30 -1.62 -9.82 8.70
N PHE A 31 -1.83 -8.78 7.88
CA PHE A 31 -3.07 -8.01 7.85
C PHE A 31 -4.26 -8.90 7.50
N LEU A 32 -4.20 -9.67 6.41
CA LEU A 32 -5.31 -10.54 6.00
C LEU A 32 -5.62 -11.58 7.07
N VAL A 33 -4.60 -12.21 7.65
CA VAL A 33 -4.78 -13.23 8.69
C VAL A 33 -5.44 -12.62 9.93
N THR A 34 -4.94 -11.49 10.41
CA THR A 34 -5.51 -10.84 11.59
C THR A 34 -6.90 -10.27 11.31
N PHE A 35 -7.11 -9.64 10.17
CA PHE A 35 -8.40 -9.07 9.79
C PHE A 35 -9.50 -10.13 9.64
N LEU A 36 -9.20 -11.28 9.01
CA LEU A 36 -10.20 -12.31 8.73
C LEU A 36 -10.43 -13.27 9.90
N PHE A 37 -9.40 -13.65 10.63
CA PHE A 37 -9.51 -14.73 11.63
C PHE A 37 -9.59 -14.24 13.07
N LEU A 38 -9.05 -13.06 13.39
CA LEU A 38 -9.05 -12.57 14.77
C LEU A 38 -10.46 -12.40 15.35
N PRO A 39 -11.46 -11.86 14.62
CA PRO A 39 -12.83 -11.74 15.14
C PRO A 39 -13.50 -13.09 15.43
N GLU A 40 -13.13 -14.14 14.69
CA GLU A 40 -13.66 -15.51 14.87
C GLU A 40 -13.05 -16.21 16.11
N ILE A 41 -11.79 -15.89 16.41
CA ILE A 41 -11.04 -16.51 17.52
C ILE A 41 -11.29 -15.77 18.84
N VAL A 42 -11.33 -14.44 18.81
CA VAL A 42 -11.42 -13.60 20.00
C VAL A 42 -12.77 -12.88 20.03
N ARG A 43 -13.71 -13.46 20.78
CA ARG A 43 -15.03 -12.85 21.00
C ARG A 43 -14.95 -11.83 22.13
N THR A 44 -15.18 -10.56 21.80
CA THR A 44 -15.24 -9.46 22.76
C THR A 44 -16.63 -8.85 22.80
N GLU A 45 -17.06 -8.35 23.95
CA GLU A 45 -18.30 -7.58 24.05
C GLU A 45 -18.23 -6.32 23.19
N PRO A 46 -19.29 -5.99 22.41
CA PRO A 46 -19.34 -4.76 21.62
C PRO A 46 -19.11 -3.52 22.48
N GLY A 47 -18.20 -2.63 22.05
CA GLY A 47 -17.89 -1.39 22.75
C GLY A 47 -16.99 -1.55 23.99
N SER A 48 -16.59 -2.78 24.34
CA SER A 48 -15.61 -2.99 25.42
C SER A 48 -14.22 -2.49 25.03
N ALA A 49 -13.42 -2.06 26.02
CA ALA A 49 -12.03 -1.66 25.79
C ALA A 49 -11.21 -2.78 25.14
N ALA A 50 -11.45 -4.03 25.54
CA ALA A 50 -10.82 -5.20 24.92
C ALA A 50 -11.22 -5.34 23.44
N GLY A 51 -12.49 -5.13 23.10
CA GLY A 51 -12.96 -5.16 21.72
C GLY A 51 -12.31 -4.09 20.84
N VAL A 52 -12.11 -2.88 21.36
CA VAL A 52 -11.38 -1.83 20.65
C VAL A 52 -9.93 -2.25 20.39
N VAL A 53 -9.24 -2.78 21.40
CA VAL A 53 -7.86 -3.26 21.23
C VAL A 53 -7.78 -4.35 20.16
N VAL A 54 -8.66 -5.35 20.22
CA VAL A 54 -8.73 -6.45 19.24
C VAL A 54 -9.01 -5.93 17.83
N ALA A 55 -9.95 -4.99 17.68
CA ALA A 55 -10.30 -4.40 16.39
C ALA A 55 -9.14 -3.63 15.73
N LEU A 56 -8.19 -3.12 16.52
CA LEU A 56 -7.01 -2.39 16.03
C LEU A 56 -5.81 -3.29 15.72
N VAL A 57 -5.79 -4.55 16.17
CA VAL A 57 -4.67 -5.48 15.92
C VAL A 57 -4.29 -5.60 14.44
N PRO A 58 -5.24 -5.67 13.47
CA PRO A 58 -4.89 -5.72 12.06
C PRO A 58 -4.10 -4.50 11.56
N LEU A 59 -4.13 -3.37 12.26
CA LEU A 59 -3.32 -2.21 11.91
C LEU A 59 -1.83 -2.41 12.21
N VAL A 60 -1.45 -3.31 13.11
CA VAL A 60 -0.03 -3.56 13.44
C VAL A 60 0.75 -4.03 12.20
N PRO A 61 0.31 -5.04 11.43
CA PRO A 61 0.91 -5.38 10.15
C PRO A 61 0.93 -4.21 9.14
N VAL A 62 -0.11 -3.37 9.11
CA VAL A 62 -0.17 -2.21 8.20
C VAL A 62 0.87 -1.16 8.56
N VAL A 63 1.06 -0.86 9.86
CA VAL A 63 2.12 0.04 10.32
C VAL A 63 3.50 -0.51 9.97
N TRP A 64 3.71 -1.82 10.09
CA TRP A 64 4.95 -2.45 9.62
C TRP A 64 5.18 -2.14 8.14
N ILE A 65 4.20 -2.39 7.27
CA ILE A 65 4.31 -2.11 5.82
C ILE A 65 4.71 -0.65 5.59
N ALA A 66 4.07 0.30 6.28
CA ALA A 66 4.40 1.72 6.16
C ALA A 66 5.87 2.00 6.56
N VAL A 67 6.34 1.43 7.66
CA VAL A 67 7.73 1.56 8.11
C VAL A 67 8.70 0.92 7.11
N ALA A 68 8.34 -0.23 6.49
CA ALA A 68 9.13 -0.87 5.45
C ALA A 68 9.22 -0.01 4.18
N LEU A 69 8.11 0.61 3.77
CA LEU A 69 8.06 1.54 2.66
C LEU A 69 8.94 2.77 2.90
N ILE A 70 8.84 3.40 4.07
CA ILE A 70 9.69 4.56 4.44
C ILE A 70 11.17 4.18 4.35
N ARG A 71 11.54 3.01 4.92
CA ARG A 71 12.91 2.48 4.84
C ARG A 71 13.35 2.18 3.41
N HIS A 72 12.43 1.76 2.53
CA HIS A 72 12.74 1.49 1.13
C HIS A 72 12.95 2.79 0.34
N VAL A 73 12.05 3.77 0.49
CA VAL A 73 12.15 5.09 -0.14
C VAL A 73 13.47 5.80 0.19
N GLY A 74 13.98 5.64 1.42
CA GLY A 74 15.28 6.19 1.82
C GLY A 74 16.51 5.46 1.28
N ARG A 75 16.34 4.29 0.65
CA ARG A 75 17.45 3.44 0.15
C ARG A 75 17.53 3.37 -1.37
N VAL A 76 16.48 3.74 -2.08
CA VAL A 76 16.43 3.73 -3.55
C VAL A 76 17.12 4.96 -4.13
N ASP A 77 17.53 4.87 -5.39
CA ASP A 77 18.08 6.00 -6.13
C ASP A 77 17.03 7.11 -6.38
N GLU A 78 17.50 8.29 -6.82
CA GLU A 78 16.63 9.45 -7.04
C GLU A 78 15.54 9.21 -8.10
N LEU A 79 15.85 8.44 -9.14
CA LEU A 79 14.90 8.12 -10.20
C LEU A 79 13.77 7.24 -9.66
N GLN A 80 14.12 6.12 -9.03
CA GLN A 80 13.15 5.21 -8.40
C GLN A 80 12.35 5.92 -7.32
N ARG A 81 12.98 6.75 -6.49
CA ARG A 81 12.29 7.58 -5.50
C ARG A 81 11.27 8.51 -6.16
N GLY A 82 11.63 9.15 -7.27
CA GLY A 82 10.73 9.98 -8.06
C GLY A 82 9.52 9.19 -8.59
N LEU A 83 9.75 8.01 -9.16
CA LEU A 83 8.68 7.14 -9.66
C LEU A 83 7.76 6.65 -8.53
N LEU A 84 8.32 6.29 -7.36
CA LEU A 84 7.55 5.90 -6.18
C LEU A 84 6.66 7.05 -5.70
N LEU A 85 7.21 8.25 -5.51
CA LEU A 85 6.45 9.41 -5.05
C LEU A 85 5.38 9.83 -6.07
N LEU A 86 5.70 9.81 -7.36
CA LEU A 86 4.73 10.09 -8.41
C LEU A 86 3.59 9.07 -8.41
N SER A 87 3.92 7.77 -8.30
CA SER A 87 2.90 6.72 -8.22
C SER A 87 1.98 6.91 -7.01
N LEU A 88 2.55 7.26 -5.84
CA LEU A 88 1.78 7.53 -4.62
C LEU A 88 0.85 8.73 -4.81
N ALA A 89 1.32 9.80 -5.45
CA ALA A 89 0.49 10.97 -5.74
C ALA A 89 -0.69 10.61 -6.67
N ILE A 90 -0.47 9.76 -7.68
CA ILE A 90 -1.54 9.28 -8.58
C ILE A 90 -2.56 8.44 -7.81
N GLY A 91 -2.11 7.50 -6.97
CA GLY A 91 -2.98 6.69 -6.11
C GLY A 91 -3.79 7.53 -5.12
N PHE A 92 -3.16 8.52 -4.49
CA PHE A 92 -3.81 9.48 -3.61
C PHE A 92 -4.89 10.30 -4.35
N GLY A 93 -4.56 10.81 -5.54
CA GLY A 93 -5.53 11.52 -6.38
C GLY A 93 -6.74 10.65 -6.74
N ALA A 94 -6.51 9.38 -7.07
CA ALA A 94 -7.61 8.43 -7.32
C ALA A 94 -8.48 8.20 -6.06
N ALA A 95 -7.87 8.00 -4.89
CA ALA A 95 -8.61 7.86 -3.64
C ALA A 95 -9.48 9.10 -3.33
N MET A 96 -8.94 10.31 -3.54
CA MET A 96 -9.71 11.56 -3.40
C MET A 96 -10.89 11.63 -4.37
N LEU A 97 -10.67 11.31 -5.65
CA LEU A 97 -11.74 11.32 -6.65
C LEU A 97 -12.84 10.32 -6.33
N ILE A 98 -12.48 9.10 -5.90
CA ILE A 98 -13.44 8.08 -5.45
C ILE A 98 -14.23 8.59 -4.25
N SER A 99 -13.55 9.20 -3.27
CA SER A 99 -14.21 9.80 -2.11
C SER A 99 -15.21 10.88 -2.52
N LEU A 100 -14.88 11.76 -3.47
CA LEU A 100 -15.80 12.79 -3.98
C LEU A 100 -16.99 12.18 -4.72
N VAL A 101 -16.75 11.14 -5.52
CA VAL A 101 -17.83 10.40 -6.21
C VAL A 101 -18.81 9.84 -5.19
N ILE A 102 -18.33 9.19 -4.13
CA ILE A 102 -19.17 8.64 -3.06
C ILE A 102 -20.00 9.74 -2.39
N VAL A 103 -19.37 10.89 -2.07
CA VAL A 103 -20.09 12.03 -1.48
C VAL A 103 -21.20 12.53 -2.41
N PHE A 104 -20.92 12.68 -3.70
CA PHE A 104 -21.94 13.12 -4.66
C PHE A 104 -23.06 12.09 -4.85
N LEU A 105 -22.76 10.80 -4.88
CA LEU A 105 -23.78 9.75 -4.91
C LEU A 105 -24.70 9.84 -3.67
N SER A 106 -24.13 10.10 -2.49
CA SER A 106 -24.92 10.31 -1.28
C SER A 106 -25.85 11.52 -1.38
N THR A 107 -25.43 12.63 -2.02
CA THR A 107 -26.32 13.79 -2.24
C THR A 107 -27.47 13.49 -3.19
N ALA A 108 -27.31 12.49 -4.07
CA ALA A 108 -28.34 11.99 -4.97
C ALA A 108 -29.19 10.86 -4.37
N ALA A 109 -29.11 10.64 -3.05
CA ALA A 109 -29.78 9.54 -2.34
C ALA A 109 -29.40 8.13 -2.84
N ILE A 110 -28.21 7.97 -3.43
CA ILE A 110 -27.63 6.67 -3.78
C ILE A 110 -26.71 6.23 -2.64
N VAL A 111 -27.05 5.11 -2.01
CA VAL A 111 -26.24 4.52 -0.94
C VAL A 111 -25.15 3.64 -1.54
N VAL A 112 -23.91 3.86 -1.10
CA VAL A 112 -22.76 3.01 -1.43
C VAL A 112 -22.41 2.22 -0.19
N ASP A 113 -22.51 0.89 -0.27
CA ASP A 113 -22.10 0.02 0.83
C ASP A 113 -20.59 0.05 1.01
N GLN A 114 -20.15 0.17 2.27
CA GLN A 114 -18.73 0.10 2.66
C GLN A 114 -17.84 1.09 1.88
N PRO A 115 -18.16 2.40 1.89
CA PRO A 115 -17.51 3.41 1.03
C PRO A 115 -15.99 3.52 1.24
N GLU A 116 -15.52 3.32 2.48
CA GLU A 116 -14.12 3.31 2.86
C GLU A 116 -13.30 2.25 2.11
N TRP A 117 -13.90 1.08 1.82
CA TRP A 117 -13.25 0.01 1.08
C TRP A 117 -13.06 0.37 -0.39
N TRP A 118 -14.01 1.07 -0.99
CA TRP A 118 -13.88 1.54 -2.37
C TRP A 118 -12.77 2.58 -2.51
N VAL A 119 -12.67 3.51 -1.56
CA VAL A 119 -11.59 4.50 -1.51
C VAL A 119 -10.23 3.79 -1.37
N PHE A 120 -10.13 2.84 -0.43
CA PHE A 120 -8.90 2.11 -0.17
C PHE A 120 -8.47 1.25 -1.37
N ILE A 121 -9.35 0.37 -1.85
CA ILE A 121 -9.06 -0.55 -2.96
C ILE A 121 -8.74 0.22 -4.23
N GLY A 122 -9.54 1.23 -4.56
CA GLY A 122 -9.33 2.01 -5.78
C GLY A 122 -8.03 2.82 -5.75
N GLY A 123 -7.72 3.47 -4.64
CA GLY A 123 -6.44 4.17 -4.45
C GLY A 123 -5.24 3.23 -4.57
N MET A 124 -5.30 2.08 -3.89
CA MET A 124 -4.23 1.07 -3.92
C MET A 124 -4.06 0.42 -5.30
N ALA A 125 -5.15 0.12 -6.00
CA ALA A 125 -5.11 -0.44 -7.34
C ALA A 125 -4.49 0.55 -8.34
N VAL A 126 -4.91 1.81 -8.32
CA VAL A 126 -4.35 2.85 -9.18
C VAL A 126 -2.88 3.11 -8.87
N TRP A 127 -2.51 3.15 -7.59
CA TRP A 127 -1.11 3.23 -7.17
C TRP A 127 -0.26 2.07 -7.73
N GLY A 128 -0.72 0.83 -7.53
CA GLY A 128 -0.05 -0.39 -7.98
C GLY A 128 0.12 -0.49 -9.49
N VAL A 129 -0.90 -0.08 -10.25
CA VAL A 129 -0.80 0.03 -11.72
C VAL A 129 0.18 1.13 -12.12
N SER A 130 0.11 2.29 -11.48
CA SER A 130 0.96 3.44 -11.79
C SER A 130 2.44 3.12 -11.61
N ILE A 131 2.83 2.49 -10.51
CA ILE A 131 4.23 2.10 -10.30
C ILE A 131 4.70 1.09 -11.35
N GLY A 132 3.87 0.12 -11.74
CA GLY A 132 4.20 -0.86 -12.78
C GLY A 132 4.42 -0.20 -14.15
N VAL A 133 3.51 0.68 -14.57
CA VAL A 133 3.58 1.39 -15.85
C VAL A 133 4.78 2.35 -15.89
N LEU A 134 4.98 3.13 -14.83
CA LEU A 134 6.07 4.10 -14.73
C LEU A 134 7.44 3.40 -14.73
N SER A 135 7.58 2.30 -13.98
CA SER A 135 8.81 1.50 -13.96
C SER A 135 9.11 0.86 -15.32
N PHE A 136 8.09 0.36 -16.02
CA PHE A 136 8.25 -0.20 -17.35
C PHE A 136 8.70 0.85 -18.38
N ARG A 137 8.13 2.06 -18.33
CA ARG A 137 8.50 3.16 -19.22
C ARG A 137 9.91 3.68 -18.97
N ALA A 138 10.35 3.72 -17.71
CA ALA A 138 11.70 4.17 -17.36
C ALA A 138 12.82 3.22 -17.82
N ASN A 139 12.48 1.96 -18.09
CA ASN A 139 13.42 0.94 -18.58
C ASN A 139 13.49 0.83 -20.12
N ARG A 140 12.71 1.65 -20.85
CA ARG A 140 12.77 1.76 -22.32
C ARG A 140 13.57 2.98 -22.72
#